data_AF-A0A9P0F296-F1
#
_entry.id   AF-A0A9P0F296-F1
#
_cell.length_a   1.000
_cell.length_b   1.000
_cell.length_c   1.000
_cell.angle_alpha   90.00
_cell.angle_beta   90.00
_cell.angle_gamma   90.00
#
_symmetry.space_group_name_H-M   'P 1'
#
loop_
_entity.id
_entity.type
_entity.pdbx_description
1 polymer ?
#
loop_
_entity_poly.entity_id
_entity_poly.type
_entity_poly.pdbx_seq_one_letter_code
_entity_poly.pdbx_strand_id
1 'polypeptide(L)'
;MMRILTITLFSLALVHMGVGVPQRMRRQTATFKVTRPEILTEKMKQYLGPSVKNDILVKTHDPKWPRSLPKEFDLRKEFPECADQLSKAVDEGACDTDAPSIVSSILSDKYCIQTGGEEKKQLSADFLMGCAERCKDSAYIAMSWIYTEWGIPTGGDYGSSVGCQPYSYKPCRHTLGKYLGMEKKVSTDQLGLEKNDELEECKYAYSKVKQNRCTSKCTNKNYHSKTIQNDTLISVEDWYFLRENDERAMKSEIMARGPIAVGFTLYDDFFEYKSGIYHVREGATEATLWKHAKVIGWGEENGDKYWLAVNTWSDFNGGNQIVKFGIDDACIQEYVTSGHIFEDVHPDDD
;
A
#
# COMPACT_ATOMS: atom_id res chain seq x y z
N MET A 1 25.45 54.21 -39.65
CA MET A 1 24.30 55.12 -39.85
C MET A 1 23.31 54.43 -40.76
N MET A 2 22.02 54.49 -40.41
CA MET A 2 20.84 54.03 -41.16
C MET A 2 20.54 52.53 -41.31
N ARG A 3 19.50 52.15 -40.55
CA ARG A 3 18.45 51.17 -40.88
C ARG A 3 17.80 51.50 -42.23
N ILE A 4 17.35 50.47 -42.97
CA ILE A 4 16.07 50.49 -43.67
C ILE A 4 15.37 49.14 -43.45
N LEU A 5 14.19 49.22 -42.84
CA LEU A 5 13.14 48.21 -42.79
C LEU A 5 12.50 48.05 -44.18
N THR A 6 12.08 46.83 -44.55
CA THR A 6 10.70 46.65 -45.04
C THR A 6 10.24 45.20 -44.85
N ILE A 7 8.98 45.09 -44.43
CA ILE A 7 8.23 43.92 -43.94
C ILE A 7 7.37 43.38 -45.09
N THR A 8 7.19 42.06 -45.18
CA THR A 8 5.91 41.27 -45.30
C THR A 8 6.12 40.02 -46.17
N LEU A 9 5.54 38.82 -45.98
CA LEU A 9 4.67 38.18 -44.98
C LEU A 9 4.57 36.67 -45.33
N PHE A 10 4.33 35.87 -44.29
CA PHE A 10 3.65 34.56 -44.23
C PHE A 10 4.33 33.24 -44.67
N SER A 11 4.60 32.46 -43.60
CA SER A 11 4.49 30.99 -43.45
C SER A 11 5.44 30.08 -44.21
N LEU A 12 6.57 29.77 -43.57
CA LEU A 12 7.13 28.42 -43.50
C LEU A 12 7.73 28.24 -42.10
N ALA A 13 7.41 27.14 -41.42
CA ALA A 13 7.98 26.79 -40.14
C ALA A 13 9.51 26.60 -40.25
N LEU A 14 10.27 27.20 -39.34
CA LEU A 14 11.45 26.62 -38.68
C LEU A 14 12.06 27.61 -37.66
N VAL A 15 12.13 27.13 -36.42
CA VAL A 15 13.03 27.53 -35.32
C VAL A 15 12.96 28.99 -34.85
N HIS A 16 12.33 29.21 -33.69
CA HIS A 16 12.82 30.21 -32.76
C HIS A 16 12.77 29.74 -31.30
N MET A 17 13.90 29.96 -30.64
CA MET A 17 14.13 29.88 -29.21
C MET A 17 13.15 30.76 -28.44
N GLY A 18 12.91 30.37 -27.19
CA GLY A 18 12.61 31.31 -26.11
C GLY A 18 11.15 31.74 -26.01
N VAL A 19 10.30 30.86 -25.50
CA VAL A 19 9.17 31.27 -24.68
C VAL A 19 9.37 30.59 -23.33
N GLY A 20 9.49 31.42 -22.29
CA GLY A 20 9.82 30.99 -20.94
C GLY A 20 8.91 29.86 -20.49
N VAL A 21 9.55 28.77 -20.03
CA VAL A 21 8.95 27.91 -19.02
C VAL A 21 8.52 28.84 -17.89
N PRO A 22 7.24 28.85 -17.48
CA PRO A 22 6.84 29.60 -16.31
C PRO A 22 7.74 29.13 -15.15
N GLN A 23 8.58 30.03 -14.63
CA GLN A 23 9.21 29.85 -13.33
C GLN A 23 8.09 29.85 -12.30
N ARG A 24 7.49 28.67 -12.07
CA ARG A 24 6.64 28.41 -10.92
C ARG A 24 7.57 27.93 -9.82
N MET A 25 7.81 28.84 -8.88
CA MET A 25 8.45 28.70 -7.55
C MET A 25 9.30 27.45 -7.27
N ARG A 26 10.57 27.67 -6.90
CA ARG A 26 11.39 26.71 -6.15
C ARG A 26 10.68 26.35 -4.83
N ARG A 27 10.05 25.18 -4.71
CA ARG A 27 9.70 24.56 -3.42
C ARG A 27 9.86 23.03 -3.51
N GLN A 28 11.00 22.56 -2.99
CA GLN A 28 11.25 21.25 -2.36
C GLN A 28 10.60 19.98 -2.98
N THR A 29 11.14 19.48 -4.09
CA THR A 29 10.84 18.12 -4.56
C THR A 29 11.68 17.08 -3.80
N ALA A 30 11.08 15.97 -3.40
CA ALA A 30 11.82 14.82 -2.86
C ALA A 30 12.95 14.38 -3.80
N THR A 31 14.03 13.83 -3.23
CA THR A 31 15.19 13.36 -4.00
C THR A 31 15.14 11.85 -4.16
N PHE A 32 15.17 11.41 -5.42
CA PHE A 32 15.11 10.00 -5.80
C PHE A 32 16.41 9.53 -6.43
N LYS A 33 16.75 8.27 -6.18
CA LYS A 33 17.73 7.52 -6.96
C LYS A 33 16.96 6.57 -7.88
N VAL A 34 17.28 6.64 -9.17
CA VAL A 34 16.81 5.65 -10.14
C VAL A 34 17.64 4.38 -9.98
N THR A 35 16.98 3.29 -9.61
CA THR A 35 17.58 1.97 -9.52
C THR A 35 17.26 1.19 -10.78
N ARG A 36 18.30 0.79 -11.50
CA ARG A 36 18.17 0.06 -12.76
C ARG A 36 18.02 -1.44 -12.52
N PRO A 37 17.40 -2.17 -13.46
CA PRO A 37 17.14 -3.61 -13.31
C PRO A 37 18.39 -4.43 -12.98
N GLU A 38 19.55 -4.07 -13.53
CA GLU A 38 20.79 -4.83 -13.38
C GLU A 38 21.40 -4.73 -11.98
N ILE A 39 21.07 -3.68 -11.23
CA ILE A 39 21.64 -3.40 -9.90
C ILE A 39 20.69 -3.77 -8.75
N LEU A 40 19.49 -4.29 -9.07
CA LEU A 40 18.54 -4.80 -8.08
C LEU A 40 19.04 -6.10 -7.46
N THR A 41 18.70 -6.32 -6.19
CA THR A 41 18.93 -7.60 -5.52
C THR A 41 18.07 -8.70 -6.17
N GLU A 42 18.53 -9.95 -6.16
CA GLU A 42 17.73 -11.07 -6.69
C GLU A 42 16.39 -11.21 -5.95
N LYS A 43 16.39 -10.91 -4.64
CA LYS A 43 15.19 -10.87 -3.80
C LYS A 43 14.18 -9.83 -4.32
N MET A 44 14.60 -8.59 -4.59
CA MET A 44 13.73 -7.58 -5.23
C MET A 44 13.29 -8.00 -6.64
N LYS A 45 14.15 -8.61 -7.45
CA LYS A 45 13.79 -9.03 -8.82
C LYS A 45 12.71 -10.09 -8.83
N GLN A 46 12.81 -11.09 -7.95
CA GLN A 46 11.79 -12.11 -7.78
C GLN A 46 10.45 -11.50 -7.40
N TYR A 47 10.48 -10.53 -6.47
CA TYR A 47 9.28 -9.84 -6.02
C TYR A 47 8.68 -8.92 -7.09
N LEU A 48 9.47 -8.15 -7.83
CA LEU A 48 8.92 -7.18 -8.79
C LEU A 48 8.41 -7.85 -10.07
N GLY A 49 8.82 -9.09 -10.32
CA GLY A 49 8.35 -9.89 -11.43
C GLY A 49 8.49 -9.15 -12.77
N PRO A 50 7.43 -9.09 -13.61
CA PRO A 50 7.47 -8.42 -14.91
C PRO A 50 7.87 -6.94 -14.87
N SER A 51 7.68 -6.26 -13.72
CA SER A 51 8.00 -4.84 -13.54
C SER A 51 9.49 -4.56 -13.42
N VAL A 52 10.34 -5.60 -13.25
CA VAL A 52 11.81 -5.48 -13.27
C VAL A 52 12.33 -4.83 -14.54
N LYS A 53 11.56 -4.78 -15.64
CA LYS A 53 12.02 -4.13 -16.89
C LYS A 53 12.09 -2.61 -16.83
N ASN A 54 11.50 -2.01 -15.80
CA ASN A 54 11.43 -0.56 -15.65
C ASN A 54 12.43 -0.06 -14.60
N ASP A 55 12.86 1.18 -14.80
CA ASP A 55 13.61 1.94 -13.81
C ASP A 55 12.73 2.20 -12.57
N ILE A 56 13.30 1.98 -11.38
CA ILE A 56 12.56 2.10 -10.12
C ILE A 56 13.01 3.30 -9.31
N LEU A 57 12.06 4.07 -8.80
CA LEU A 57 12.35 5.21 -7.93
C LEU A 57 12.56 4.75 -6.50
N VAL A 58 13.74 5.05 -5.96
CA VAL A 58 14.05 4.88 -4.53
C VAL A 58 14.20 6.27 -3.93
N LYS A 59 13.30 6.63 -3.02
CA LYS A 59 13.35 7.90 -2.30
C LYS A 59 14.49 7.87 -1.29
N THR A 60 15.36 8.85 -1.38
CA THR A 60 16.57 8.96 -0.55
C THR A 60 16.51 10.13 0.42
N HIS A 61 15.71 11.15 0.09
CA HIS A 61 15.49 12.30 0.95
C HIS A 61 14.15 12.95 0.63
N ASP A 62 13.53 13.53 1.65
CA ASP A 62 12.42 14.45 1.52
C ASP A 62 12.69 15.67 2.40
N PRO A 63 12.55 16.90 1.90
CA PRO A 63 12.61 18.08 2.74
C PRO A 63 11.52 18.13 3.84
N LYS A 64 10.38 17.45 3.63
CA LYS A 64 9.33 17.27 4.65
C LYS A 64 9.71 16.26 5.74
N TRP A 65 10.78 15.48 5.57
CA TRP A 65 11.22 14.54 6.60
C TRP A 65 11.71 15.28 7.85
N PRO A 66 11.28 14.84 9.05
CA PRO A 66 11.62 15.51 10.29
C PRO A 66 13.12 15.41 10.62
N ARG A 67 13.66 16.45 11.27
CA ARG A 67 15.05 16.46 11.74
C ARG A 67 15.29 15.46 12.87
N SER A 68 14.31 15.29 13.75
CA SER A 68 14.34 14.38 14.90
C SER A 68 13.13 13.45 14.88
N LEU A 69 13.32 12.21 15.32
CA LEU A 69 12.27 11.20 15.40
C LEU A 69 11.95 10.93 16.87
N PRO A 70 10.67 10.88 17.27
CA PRO A 70 10.28 10.47 18.61
C PRO A 70 10.58 8.98 18.82
N LYS A 71 10.64 8.56 20.10
CA LYS A 71 10.79 7.15 20.46
C LYS A 71 9.58 6.32 20.05
N GLU A 72 8.39 6.90 20.15
CA GLU A 72 7.12 6.29 19.78
C GLU A 72 6.34 7.24 18.86
N PHE A 73 5.62 6.67 17.91
CA PHE A 73 4.76 7.41 16.99
C PHE A 73 3.58 6.52 16.57
N ASP A 74 2.39 7.09 16.50
CA ASP A 74 1.17 6.39 16.09
C ASP A 74 0.29 7.36 15.33
N LEU A 75 0.12 7.14 14.02
CA LEU A 75 -0.68 8.01 13.16
C LEU A 75 -2.12 8.20 13.67
N ARG A 76 -2.67 7.23 14.41
CA ARG A 76 -4.03 7.32 14.95
C ARG A 76 -4.15 8.35 16.07
N LYS A 77 -3.03 8.65 16.75
CA LYS A 77 -2.97 9.69 17.78
C LYS A 77 -2.76 11.07 17.16
N GLU A 78 -1.99 11.14 16.07
CA GLU A 78 -1.75 12.37 15.33
C GLU A 78 -2.98 12.82 14.52
N PHE A 79 -3.71 11.86 13.94
CA PHE A 79 -4.90 12.09 13.10
C PHE A 79 -6.10 11.32 13.68
N PRO A 80 -6.63 11.73 14.86
CA PRO A 80 -7.69 11.03 15.56
C PRO A 80 -8.97 10.91 14.72
N GLU A 81 -9.24 11.88 13.86
CA GLU A 81 -10.35 11.85 12.90
C GLU A 81 -10.22 10.73 11.86
N CYS A 82 -9.01 10.27 11.55
CA CYS A 82 -8.74 9.18 10.62
C CYS A 82 -8.45 7.84 11.32
N ALA A 83 -8.47 7.79 12.66
CA ALA A 83 -8.04 6.65 13.46
C ALA A 83 -8.76 5.33 13.10
N ASP A 84 -10.06 5.41 12.80
CA ASP A 84 -10.86 4.24 12.42
C ASP A 84 -10.44 3.63 11.08
N GLN A 85 -10.01 4.44 10.10
CA GLN A 85 -9.49 3.95 8.81
C GLN A 85 -8.05 3.46 8.97
N LEU A 86 -7.22 4.21 9.70
CA LEU A 86 -5.84 3.85 9.97
C LEU A 86 -5.71 2.50 10.68
N SER A 87 -6.69 2.13 11.52
CA SER A 87 -6.66 0.89 12.31
C SER A 87 -7.02 -0.37 11.53
N LYS A 88 -7.47 -0.26 10.27
CA LYS A 88 -7.99 -1.41 9.52
C LYS A 88 -7.59 -1.42 8.05
N ALA A 89 -7.64 -2.61 7.46
CA ALA A 89 -7.57 -2.85 6.03
C ALA A 89 -8.68 -3.82 5.64
N VAL A 90 -9.06 -3.79 4.36
CA VAL A 90 -10.03 -4.74 3.80
C VAL A 90 -9.51 -6.16 4.01
N ASP A 91 -10.42 -7.08 4.39
CA ASP A 91 -10.06 -8.50 4.48
C ASP A 91 -9.67 -9.02 3.10
N GLU A 92 -8.45 -9.55 2.96
CA GLU A 92 -7.99 -10.08 1.66
C GLU A 92 -8.83 -11.28 1.18
N GLY A 93 -9.56 -11.91 2.09
CA GLY A 93 -10.36 -13.10 1.85
C GLY A 93 -9.48 -14.30 1.49
N ALA A 94 -10.03 -15.19 0.69
CA ALA A 94 -9.37 -16.45 0.39
C ALA A 94 -8.43 -16.38 -0.83
N CYS A 95 -8.17 -15.17 -1.33
CA CYS A 95 -7.18 -14.86 -2.34
C CYS A 95 -5.91 -14.30 -1.67
N ASP A 96 -4.77 -14.37 -2.37
CA ASP A 96 -3.55 -13.67 -1.97
C ASP A 96 -3.60 -12.25 -2.53
N THR A 97 -4.35 -11.39 -1.84
CA THR A 97 -4.72 -10.03 -2.29
C THR A 97 -4.51 -8.98 -1.21
N ASP A 98 -3.56 -9.27 -0.33
CA ASP A 98 -3.05 -8.33 0.66
C ASP A 98 -2.46 -7.08 0.01
N ALA A 99 -1.63 -7.18 -1.03
CA ALA A 99 -1.03 -5.99 -1.66
C ALA A 99 -2.08 -4.98 -2.17
N PRO A 100 -3.11 -5.38 -2.96
CA PRO A 100 -4.22 -4.50 -3.34
C PRO A 100 -4.94 -3.89 -2.15
N SER A 101 -5.17 -4.69 -1.11
CA SER A 101 -5.86 -4.26 0.12
C SER A 101 -5.05 -3.22 0.90
N ILE A 102 -3.74 -3.43 1.01
CA ILE A 102 -2.81 -2.52 1.69
C ILE A 102 -2.63 -1.22 0.91
N VAL A 103 -2.39 -1.25 -0.40
CA VAL A 103 -2.25 -0.03 -1.22
C VAL A 103 -3.53 0.81 -1.17
N SER A 104 -4.67 0.16 -1.33
CA SER A 104 -5.97 0.84 -1.25
C SER A 104 -6.22 1.45 0.13
N SER A 105 -5.85 0.74 1.19
CA SER A 105 -5.96 1.22 2.57
C SER A 105 -5.05 2.43 2.83
N ILE A 106 -3.78 2.38 2.40
CA ILE A 106 -2.84 3.50 2.53
C ILE A 106 -3.35 4.74 1.82
N LEU A 107 -3.85 4.60 0.59
CA LEU A 107 -4.37 5.74 -0.16
C LEU A 107 -5.65 6.31 0.47
N SER A 108 -6.50 5.46 1.02
CA SER A 108 -7.68 5.90 1.78
C SER A 108 -7.28 6.71 3.02
N ASP A 109 -6.26 6.25 3.75
CA ASP A 109 -5.74 6.94 4.93
C ASP A 109 -5.08 8.26 4.58
N LYS A 110 -4.22 8.28 3.55
CA LYS A 110 -3.56 9.51 3.08
C LYS A 110 -4.58 10.53 2.64
N TYR A 111 -5.65 10.12 1.94
CA TYR A 111 -6.72 11.02 1.56
C TYR A 111 -7.44 11.62 2.77
N CYS A 112 -7.73 10.80 3.79
CA CYS A 112 -8.29 11.29 5.05
C CYS A 112 -7.35 12.29 5.72
N ILE A 113 -6.06 11.96 5.87
CA ILE A 113 -5.04 12.81 6.49
C ILE A 113 -4.92 14.15 5.75
N GLN A 114 -4.81 14.13 4.42
CA GLN A 114 -4.63 15.33 3.61
C GLN A 114 -5.86 16.24 3.58
N THR A 115 -7.04 15.70 3.85
CA THR A 115 -8.28 16.48 3.99
C THR A 115 -8.58 16.88 5.43
N GLY A 116 -7.65 16.66 6.37
CA GLY A 116 -7.89 16.92 7.80
C GLY A 116 -9.07 16.13 8.37
N GLY A 117 -9.35 14.97 7.78
CA GLY A 117 -10.47 14.08 8.10
C GLY A 117 -11.85 14.52 7.64
N GLU A 118 -11.97 15.56 6.81
CA GLU A 118 -13.23 15.95 6.18
C GLU A 118 -13.74 14.86 5.23
N GLU A 119 -12.84 14.15 4.55
CA GLU A 119 -13.17 13.14 3.56
C GLU A 119 -12.60 11.76 3.95
N LYS A 120 -13.50 10.84 4.32
CA LYS A 120 -13.16 9.49 4.81
C LYS A 120 -13.44 8.38 3.81
N LYS A 121 -13.16 8.67 2.53
CA LYS A 121 -13.50 7.76 1.43
C LYS A 121 -12.62 6.52 1.48
N GLN A 122 -13.25 5.36 1.31
CA GLN A 122 -12.56 4.09 1.13
C GLN A 122 -12.34 3.84 -0.36
N LEU A 123 -11.09 3.63 -0.75
CA LEU A 123 -10.71 3.29 -2.10
C LEU A 123 -10.81 1.78 -2.33
N SER A 124 -11.07 1.38 -3.58
CA SER A 124 -11.41 0.00 -3.92
C SER A 124 -10.18 -0.92 -4.02
N ALA A 125 -10.01 -1.78 -3.03
CA ALA A 125 -9.09 -2.91 -3.11
C ALA A 125 -9.48 -3.90 -4.23
N ASP A 126 -10.78 -4.02 -4.53
CA ASP A 126 -11.31 -4.90 -5.58
C ASP A 126 -10.91 -4.45 -6.98
N PHE A 127 -10.85 -3.13 -7.22
CA PHE A 127 -10.37 -2.56 -8.46
C PHE A 127 -8.90 -2.93 -8.70
N LEU A 128 -8.04 -2.72 -7.70
CA LEU A 128 -6.63 -3.09 -7.80
C LEU A 128 -6.44 -4.60 -7.96
N MET A 129 -7.20 -5.41 -7.22
CA MET A 129 -7.18 -6.86 -7.41
C MET A 129 -7.64 -7.27 -8.82
N GLY A 130 -8.67 -6.63 -9.39
CA GLY A 130 -9.20 -6.99 -10.71
C GLY A 130 -8.38 -6.50 -11.90
N CYS A 131 -7.62 -5.40 -11.71
CA CYS A 131 -6.87 -4.72 -12.77
C CYS A 131 -5.35 -4.91 -12.66
N ALA A 132 -4.79 -4.83 -11.46
CA ALA A 132 -3.35 -4.91 -11.22
C ALA A 132 -2.85 -6.33 -10.97
N GLU A 133 -3.65 -7.14 -10.28
CA GLU A 133 -3.21 -8.43 -9.75
C GLU A 133 -4.19 -9.57 -10.10
N ARG A 134 -3.91 -10.77 -9.60
CA ARG A 134 -4.77 -11.93 -9.81
C ARG A 134 -4.85 -12.75 -8.53
N CYS A 135 -6.05 -13.11 -8.11
CA CYS A 135 -6.32 -13.94 -6.93
C CYS A 135 -5.52 -15.26 -6.85
N LYS A 136 -4.98 -15.77 -7.97
CA LYS A 136 -4.26 -17.05 -8.07
C LYS A 136 -2.75 -16.90 -8.16
N ASP A 137 -2.24 -15.69 -8.31
CA ASP A 137 -0.82 -15.41 -8.46
C ASP A 137 -0.34 -14.68 -7.20
N SER A 138 0.97 -14.74 -6.93
CA SER A 138 1.57 -13.95 -5.85
C SER A 138 1.32 -12.46 -6.05
N ALA A 139 0.95 -11.79 -4.96
CA ALA A 139 0.62 -10.38 -4.96
C ALA A 139 1.88 -9.51 -5.18
N TYR A 140 1.89 -8.69 -6.23
CA TYR A 140 3.01 -7.82 -6.60
C TYR A 140 2.63 -6.36 -6.37
N ILE A 141 2.94 -5.80 -5.19
CA ILE A 141 2.43 -4.49 -4.78
C ILE A 141 2.80 -3.35 -5.74
N ALA A 142 3.92 -3.46 -6.46
CA ALA A 142 4.31 -2.51 -7.48
C ALA A 142 3.25 -2.38 -8.58
N MET A 143 2.59 -3.49 -8.96
CA MET A 143 1.48 -3.45 -9.91
C MET A 143 0.29 -2.68 -9.35
N SER A 144 -0.06 -2.91 -8.08
CA SER A 144 -1.10 -2.14 -7.41
C SER A 144 -0.80 -0.65 -7.44
N TRP A 145 0.43 -0.22 -7.14
CA TRP A 145 0.84 1.18 -7.25
C TRP A 145 0.75 1.74 -8.68
N ILE A 146 1.25 1.03 -9.69
CA ILE A 146 1.19 1.47 -11.10
C ILE A 146 -0.25 1.73 -11.54
N TYR A 147 -1.19 0.87 -11.15
CA TYR A 147 -2.60 1.06 -11.52
C TYR A 147 -3.26 2.24 -10.79
N THR A 148 -2.72 2.69 -9.66
CA THR A 148 -3.25 3.89 -8.97
C THR A 148 -2.93 5.19 -9.70
N GLU A 149 -1.93 5.22 -10.60
CA GLU A 149 -1.64 6.36 -11.47
C GLU A 149 -2.79 6.64 -12.46
N TRP A 150 -3.57 5.61 -12.81
CA TRP A 150 -4.74 5.71 -13.69
C TRP A 150 -6.00 6.13 -12.94
N GLY A 151 -5.86 6.24 -11.62
CA GLY A 151 -6.89 6.63 -10.67
C GLY A 151 -7.69 5.44 -10.13
N ILE A 152 -7.99 5.51 -8.85
CA ILE A 152 -8.68 4.45 -8.10
C ILE A 152 -10.10 4.89 -7.72
N PRO A 153 -11.14 4.06 -7.98
CA PRO A 153 -12.50 4.35 -7.54
C PRO A 153 -12.67 4.06 -6.05
N THR A 154 -13.78 4.52 -5.49
CA THR A 154 -14.22 4.15 -4.15
C THR A 154 -14.72 2.71 -4.08
N GLY A 155 -14.55 2.08 -2.91
CA GLY A 155 -15.01 0.72 -2.67
C GLY A 155 -14.69 0.28 -1.25
N GLY A 156 -15.72 -0.08 -0.48
CA GLY A 156 -15.55 -0.57 0.87
C GLY A 156 -15.55 -2.10 0.99
N ASP A 157 -15.75 -2.57 2.21
CA ASP A 157 -15.69 -4.00 2.55
C ASP A 157 -16.76 -4.83 1.80
N TYR A 158 -16.56 -6.14 1.80
CA TYR A 158 -17.55 -7.09 1.29
C TYR A 158 -18.92 -6.90 1.93
N GLY A 159 -19.95 -6.82 1.09
CA GLY A 159 -21.33 -6.64 1.55
C GLY A 159 -21.69 -5.24 2.07
N SER A 160 -20.73 -4.30 2.13
CA SER A 160 -20.95 -2.96 2.67
C SER A 160 -21.83 -2.07 1.78
N SER A 161 -21.88 -2.34 0.47
CA SER A 161 -22.47 -1.44 -0.53
C SER A 161 -21.86 -0.02 -0.51
N VAL A 162 -20.64 0.14 0.01
CA VAL A 162 -19.91 1.41 0.07
C VAL A 162 -19.08 1.59 -1.20
N GLY A 163 -19.25 2.74 -1.85
CA GLY A 163 -18.46 3.11 -3.02
C GLY A 163 -18.89 2.45 -4.34
N CYS A 164 -18.18 2.77 -5.42
CA CYS A 164 -18.41 2.27 -6.77
C CYS A 164 -18.13 0.77 -6.91
N GLN A 165 -17.05 0.28 -6.30
CA GLN A 165 -16.62 -1.11 -6.40
C GLN A 165 -16.23 -1.68 -5.03
N PRO A 166 -17.23 -2.04 -4.18
CA PRO A 166 -16.99 -2.77 -2.94
C PRO A 166 -16.28 -4.11 -3.18
N TYR A 167 -15.59 -4.60 -2.16
CA TYR A 167 -14.87 -5.87 -2.20
C TYR A 167 -15.79 -7.05 -2.50
N SER A 168 -15.38 -7.92 -3.42
CA SER A 168 -16.24 -9.00 -3.91
C SER A 168 -16.03 -10.32 -3.20
N TYR A 169 -14.94 -10.47 -2.44
CA TYR A 169 -14.64 -11.70 -1.73
C TYR A 169 -15.08 -11.62 -0.27
N LYS A 170 -15.83 -12.65 0.15
CA LYS A 170 -16.29 -12.77 1.53
C LYS A 170 -15.07 -12.96 2.45
N PRO A 171 -15.02 -12.29 3.62
CA PRO A 171 -14.04 -12.58 4.66
C PRO A 171 -14.08 -14.05 5.08
N CYS A 172 -12.93 -14.57 5.49
CA CYS A 172 -12.78 -15.97 5.91
C CYS A 172 -11.69 -16.07 6.98
N ARG A 173 -11.65 -17.20 7.69
CA ARG A 173 -10.68 -17.42 8.76
C ARG A 173 -9.28 -17.75 8.20
N HIS A 174 -8.30 -16.92 8.51
CA HIS A 174 -6.93 -17.05 7.99
C HIS A 174 -6.12 -18.01 8.85
N THR A 175 -5.81 -19.19 8.31
CA THR A 175 -5.09 -20.24 9.04
C THR A 175 -3.83 -20.66 8.29
N LEU A 176 -2.89 -21.28 9.00
CA LEU A 176 -1.66 -21.83 8.42
C LEU A 176 -1.94 -22.75 7.21
N GLY A 177 -3.07 -23.48 7.24
CA GLY A 177 -3.48 -24.36 6.14
C GLY A 177 -3.75 -23.64 4.82
N LYS A 178 -4.06 -22.32 4.83
CA LYS A 178 -4.16 -21.50 3.61
C LYS A 178 -2.81 -21.45 2.89
N TYR A 179 -1.72 -21.27 3.63
CA TYR A 179 -0.39 -21.00 3.09
C TYR A 179 0.46 -22.25 2.89
N LEU A 180 0.37 -23.24 3.79
CA LEU A 180 1.13 -24.50 3.67
C LEU A 180 0.52 -25.52 2.71
N GLY A 181 -0.68 -25.26 2.19
CA GLY A 181 -1.40 -26.15 1.25
C GLY A 181 -0.64 -26.48 -0.02
N MET A 182 0.48 -25.80 -0.29
CA MET A 182 1.36 -26.05 -1.43
C MET A 182 2.44 -27.11 -1.20
N GLU A 183 2.90 -27.39 0.03
CA GLU A 183 4.08 -28.26 0.20
C GLU A 183 3.96 -29.39 1.23
N LYS A 184 3.20 -29.26 2.31
CA LYS A 184 3.05 -30.36 3.29
C LYS A 184 1.63 -30.34 3.85
N LYS A 185 0.98 -31.51 3.84
CA LYS A 185 -0.31 -31.77 4.50
C LYS A 185 -0.19 -31.56 6.03
N VAL A 186 -0.04 -30.32 6.48
CA VAL A 186 -0.16 -29.95 7.88
C VAL A 186 -1.65 -29.77 8.15
N SER A 187 -2.21 -30.67 8.95
CA SER A 187 -3.61 -30.57 9.36
C SER A 187 -3.74 -29.41 10.35
N THR A 188 -4.66 -28.50 10.05
CA THR A 188 -5.16 -27.46 10.96
C THR A 188 -5.66 -28.00 12.30
N ASP A 189 -5.91 -29.32 12.41
CA ASP A 189 -6.35 -29.98 13.64
C ASP A 189 -5.31 -29.92 14.77
N GLN A 190 -4.04 -29.60 14.47
CA GLN A 190 -2.98 -29.50 15.48
C GLN A 190 -2.90 -28.12 16.18
N LEU A 191 -3.60 -27.09 15.70
CA LEU A 191 -3.45 -25.72 16.22
C LEU A 191 -4.44 -25.33 17.32
N GLY A 192 -5.36 -26.20 17.73
CA GLY A 192 -6.16 -25.99 18.95
C GLY A 192 -6.98 -24.69 19.00
N LEU A 193 -7.25 -24.04 17.87
CA LEU A 193 -8.01 -22.78 17.81
C LEU A 193 -9.51 -23.08 17.92
N GLU A 194 -10.17 -22.47 18.90
CA GLU A 194 -11.61 -22.61 19.15
C GLU A 194 -12.45 -22.16 17.94
N LYS A 195 -13.58 -22.86 17.72
CA LYS A 195 -14.53 -22.65 16.59
C LYS A 195 -15.57 -21.55 16.88
N ASN A 196 -15.18 -20.44 17.51
CA ASN A 196 -16.15 -19.49 18.08
C ASN A 196 -16.53 -18.31 17.16
N ASP A 197 -15.95 -18.26 15.98
CA ASP A 197 -16.22 -17.31 14.92
C ASP A 197 -16.94 -18.03 13.76
N GLU A 198 -18.12 -17.54 13.35
CA GLU A 198 -18.96 -18.12 12.28
C GLU A 198 -18.30 -18.11 10.88
N LEU A 199 -17.00 -17.80 10.78
CA LEU A 199 -16.24 -17.69 9.55
C LEU A 199 -15.70 -19.06 9.11
N GLU A 200 -15.99 -19.43 7.87
CA GLU A 200 -15.35 -20.58 7.23
C GLU A 200 -13.86 -20.30 7.04
N GLU A 201 -13.02 -21.33 7.18
CA GLU A 201 -11.59 -21.20 6.87
C GLU A 201 -11.39 -20.83 5.42
N CYS A 202 -10.35 -20.04 5.13
CA CYS A 202 -9.96 -19.68 3.76
C CYS A 202 -9.45 -20.87 2.91
N LYS A 203 -9.79 -22.12 3.26
CA LYS A 203 -9.40 -23.34 2.54
C LYS A 203 -10.13 -23.45 1.19
N TYR A 204 -9.47 -24.06 0.21
CA TYR A 204 -10.08 -24.50 -1.07
C TYR A 204 -10.70 -23.40 -1.95
N ALA A 205 -10.49 -22.13 -1.63
CA ALA A 205 -11.14 -21.05 -2.35
C ALA A 205 -10.43 -20.69 -3.66
N TYR A 206 -9.10 -20.77 -3.76
CA TYR A 206 -8.37 -20.38 -4.97
C TYR A 206 -8.92 -21.01 -6.27
N SER A 207 -9.33 -22.29 -6.23
CA SER A 207 -9.87 -22.99 -7.41
C SER A 207 -11.34 -22.66 -7.71
N LYS A 208 -12.10 -22.20 -6.72
CA LYS A 208 -13.53 -21.89 -6.81
C LYS A 208 -13.84 -20.39 -6.85
N VAL A 209 -12.87 -19.55 -6.48
CA VAL A 209 -13.01 -18.11 -6.49
C VAL A 209 -13.02 -17.64 -7.94
N LYS A 210 -14.16 -17.07 -8.33
CA LYS A 210 -14.30 -16.41 -9.62
C LYS A 210 -13.45 -15.14 -9.59
N GLN A 211 -12.43 -15.10 -10.43
CA GLN A 211 -11.61 -13.91 -10.57
C GLN A 211 -12.45 -12.77 -11.15
N ASN A 212 -12.44 -11.62 -10.48
CA ASN A 212 -13.02 -10.42 -11.04
C ASN A 212 -12.16 -9.91 -12.18
N ARG A 213 -12.81 -9.48 -13.25
CA ARG A 213 -12.12 -8.82 -14.36
C ARG A 213 -12.11 -7.33 -14.11
N CYS A 214 -11.01 -6.68 -14.46
CA CYS A 214 -10.97 -5.24 -14.60
C CYS A 214 -12.17 -4.75 -15.44
N THR A 215 -12.91 -3.81 -14.88
CA THR A 215 -14.16 -3.28 -15.44
C THR A 215 -14.08 -1.77 -15.50
N SER A 216 -14.84 -1.14 -16.40
CA SER A 216 -15.02 0.32 -16.44
C SER A 216 -16.30 0.78 -15.75
N LYS A 217 -17.12 -0.17 -15.26
CA LYS A 217 -18.42 0.06 -14.63
C LYS A 217 -18.36 -0.24 -13.13
N CYS A 218 -19.06 0.57 -12.34
CA CYS A 218 -19.26 0.31 -10.92
C CYS A 218 -20.01 -1.01 -10.72
N THR A 219 -19.51 -1.85 -9.82
CA THR A 219 -20.15 -3.13 -9.48
C THR A 219 -21.30 -2.91 -8.48
N ASN A 220 -21.23 -1.84 -7.67
CA ASN A 220 -22.32 -1.40 -6.83
C ASN A 220 -23.41 -0.72 -7.67
N LYS A 221 -24.47 -1.48 -7.97
CA LYS A 221 -25.60 -1.02 -8.80
C LYS A 221 -26.35 0.18 -8.21
N ASN A 222 -26.35 0.29 -6.87
CA ASN A 222 -27.06 1.33 -6.13
C ASN A 222 -26.21 2.60 -5.95
N TYR A 223 -24.94 2.58 -6.37
CA TYR A 223 -24.09 3.76 -6.33
C TYR A 223 -24.53 4.81 -7.36
N HIS A 224 -24.33 6.08 -7.02
CA HIS A 224 -24.78 7.20 -7.84
C HIS A 224 -24.01 7.24 -9.18
N SER A 225 -22.70 7.04 -9.13
CA SER A 225 -21.86 6.88 -10.32
C SER A 225 -22.05 5.50 -10.94
N LYS A 226 -22.14 5.46 -12.28
CA LYS A 226 -22.31 4.20 -13.04
C LYS A 226 -21.01 3.70 -13.66
N THR A 227 -20.00 4.56 -13.76
CA THR A 227 -18.68 4.26 -14.32
C THR A 227 -17.60 4.52 -13.29
N ILE A 228 -16.52 3.75 -13.37
CA ILE A 228 -15.33 3.97 -12.53
C ILE A 228 -14.75 5.35 -12.81
N GLN A 229 -14.63 5.75 -14.08
CA GLN A 229 -14.07 7.05 -14.45
C GLN A 229 -14.77 8.25 -13.80
N ASN A 230 -16.07 8.16 -13.53
CA ASN A 230 -16.83 9.24 -12.87
C ASN A 230 -16.69 9.21 -11.34
N ASP A 231 -16.29 8.06 -10.78
CA ASP A 231 -15.98 7.88 -9.36
C ASP A 231 -14.47 7.88 -9.07
N THR A 232 -13.63 7.93 -10.09
CA THR A 232 -12.19 8.03 -9.92
C THR A 232 -11.89 9.40 -9.31
N LEU A 233 -11.56 9.41 -8.03
CA LEU A 233 -11.37 10.62 -7.25
C LEU A 233 -9.90 10.99 -7.07
N ILE A 234 -9.02 9.99 -7.12
CA ILE A 234 -7.66 10.06 -6.62
C ILE A 234 -6.77 9.31 -7.60
N SER A 235 -5.81 10.00 -8.18
CA SER A 235 -4.66 9.41 -8.85
C SER A 235 -3.42 9.64 -7.99
N VAL A 236 -2.56 8.65 -7.90
CA VAL A 236 -1.24 8.83 -7.29
C VAL A 236 -0.39 9.68 -8.23
N GLU A 237 0.26 10.72 -7.70
CA GLU A 237 1.19 11.58 -8.44
C GLU A 237 2.49 10.82 -8.72
N ASP A 238 3.13 10.26 -7.68
CA ASP A 238 4.17 9.25 -7.82
C ASP A 238 4.11 8.21 -6.69
N TRP A 239 4.62 7.02 -7.00
CA TRP A 239 4.95 5.97 -6.04
C TRP A 239 6.44 5.62 -6.10
N TYR A 240 6.96 5.08 -5.00
CA TYR A 240 8.39 4.85 -4.84
C TYR A 240 8.69 3.83 -3.75
N PHE A 241 9.93 3.36 -3.79
CA PHE A 241 10.56 2.60 -2.72
C PHE A 241 11.19 3.52 -1.69
N LEU A 242 11.23 3.06 -0.45
CA LEU A 242 12.24 3.52 0.50
C LEU A 242 13.46 2.60 0.42
N ARG A 243 14.61 3.11 0.83
CA ARG A 243 15.84 2.33 0.87
C ARG A 243 15.67 1.14 1.82
N GLU A 244 16.09 -0.04 1.38
CA GLU A 244 16.06 -1.25 2.20
C GLU A 244 16.79 -1.05 3.53
N ASN A 245 16.22 -1.55 4.62
CA ASN A 245 16.78 -1.51 5.98
C ASN A 245 17.09 -0.09 6.50
N ASP A 246 16.44 0.94 5.95
CA ASP A 246 16.58 2.32 6.41
C ASP A 246 15.43 2.69 7.37
N GLU A 247 15.58 2.28 8.64
CA GLU A 247 14.62 2.59 9.72
C GLU A 247 14.31 4.08 9.79
N ARG A 248 15.33 4.94 9.60
CA ARG A 248 15.15 6.39 9.66
C ARG A 248 14.29 6.88 8.50
N ALA A 249 14.52 6.42 7.27
CA ALA A 249 13.71 6.79 6.12
C ALA A 249 12.25 6.35 6.31
N MET A 250 12.01 5.13 6.79
CA MET A 250 10.67 4.62 7.08
C MET A 250 9.93 5.48 8.11
N LYS A 251 10.55 5.75 9.25
CA LYS A 251 9.97 6.60 10.30
C LYS A 251 9.69 8.01 9.80
N SER A 252 10.64 8.57 9.05
CA SER A 252 10.54 9.92 8.49
C SER A 252 9.41 10.02 7.46
N GLU A 253 9.25 9.00 6.63
CA GLU A 253 8.18 8.94 5.64
C GLU A 253 6.81 8.80 6.31
N ILE A 254 6.70 7.95 7.33
CA ILE A 254 5.45 7.77 8.10
C ILE A 254 5.00 9.10 8.72
N MET A 255 5.92 9.82 9.38
CA MET A 255 5.61 11.11 9.99
C MET A 255 5.26 12.19 8.96
N ALA A 256 5.97 12.22 7.83
CA ALA A 256 5.81 13.29 6.86
C ALA A 256 4.64 13.08 5.90
N ARG A 257 4.31 11.83 5.58
CA ARG A 257 3.42 11.50 4.46
C ARG A 257 2.41 10.39 4.77
N GLY A 258 2.23 10.04 6.04
CA GLY A 258 1.27 9.02 6.46
C GLY A 258 1.77 7.59 6.18
N PRO A 259 0.87 6.60 6.18
CA PRO A 259 1.28 5.20 6.27
C PRO A 259 2.05 4.71 5.04
N ILE A 260 2.87 3.68 5.26
CA ILE A 260 3.70 3.02 4.25
C ILE A 260 3.34 1.55 4.14
N ALA A 261 3.58 0.95 2.97
CA ALA A 261 3.43 -0.49 2.78
C ALA A 261 4.76 -1.18 3.02
N VAL A 262 4.72 -2.34 3.67
CA VAL A 262 5.87 -3.21 3.87
C VAL A 262 5.57 -4.60 3.35
N GLY A 263 6.59 -5.26 2.81
CA GLY A 263 6.62 -6.70 2.57
C GLY A 263 7.29 -7.42 3.73
N PHE A 264 6.75 -8.54 4.18
CA PHE A 264 7.33 -9.38 5.24
C PHE A 264 7.19 -10.88 4.90
N THR A 265 8.04 -11.69 5.52
CA THR A 265 7.93 -13.16 5.45
C THR A 265 6.96 -13.64 6.53
N LEU A 266 5.95 -14.40 6.13
CA LEU A 266 5.01 -15.01 7.06
C LEU A 266 5.53 -16.37 7.50
N TYR A 267 5.69 -16.56 8.81
CA TYR A 267 6.09 -17.82 9.42
C TYR A 267 4.89 -18.52 10.07
N ASP A 268 5.04 -19.82 10.37
CA ASP A 268 4.01 -20.63 11.00
C ASP A 268 3.63 -20.19 12.42
N ASP A 269 4.60 -19.67 13.18
CA ASP A 269 4.39 -19.12 14.52
C ASP A 269 3.58 -17.82 14.55
N PHE A 270 3.46 -17.09 13.43
CA PHE A 270 2.64 -15.89 13.33
C PHE A 270 1.16 -16.17 13.63
N PHE A 271 0.68 -17.37 13.30
CA PHE A 271 -0.71 -17.80 13.59
C PHE A 271 -0.98 -18.02 15.09
N GLU A 272 0.09 -18.17 15.88
CA GLU A 272 0.02 -18.29 17.34
C GLU A 272 0.06 -16.91 18.02
N TYR A 273 0.47 -15.84 17.32
CA TYR A 273 0.62 -14.51 17.90
C TYR A 273 -0.71 -13.96 18.44
N LYS A 274 -0.73 -13.58 19.72
CA LYS A 274 -1.91 -12.97 20.39
C LYS A 274 -1.66 -11.55 20.90
N SER A 275 -0.44 -11.23 21.31
CA SER A 275 -0.09 -9.96 21.94
C SER A 275 1.42 -9.79 22.06
N GLY A 276 1.88 -8.59 22.44
CA GLY A 276 3.30 -8.26 22.58
C GLY A 276 3.94 -7.90 21.25
N ILE A 277 5.27 -7.99 21.17
CA ILE A 277 6.03 -7.79 19.94
C ILE A 277 6.26 -9.16 19.29
N TYR A 278 5.89 -9.29 18.02
CA TYR A 278 6.12 -10.49 17.23
C TYR A 278 7.58 -10.54 16.80
N HIS A 279 8.22 -11.66 17.15
CA HIS A 279 9.53 -12.07 16.68
C HIS A 279 9.43 -13.47 16.11
N VAL A 280 10.17 -13.73 15.03
CA VAL A 280 10.23 -15.08 14.45
C VAL A 280 10.94 -16.00 15.44
N ARG A 281 10.24 -17.03 15.90
CA ARG A 281 10.73 -18.05 16.82
C ARG A 281 11.84 -18.86 16.14
N GLU A 282 12.89 -19.17 16.90
CA GLU A 282 13.94 -20.06 16.42
C GLU A 282 13.33 -21.39 15.93
N GLY A 283 13.64 -21.77 14.68
CA GLY A 283 13.11 -22.98 14.05
C GLY A 283 11.71 -22.85 13.46
N ALA A 284 11.10 -21.66 13.44
CA ALA A 284 9.86 -21.40 12.73
C ALA A 284 10.00 -21.69 11.22
N THR A 285 8.92 -22.17 10.61
CA THR A 285 8.90 -22.52 9.19
C THR A 285 8.30 -21.38 8.37
N GLU A 286 8.96 -21.00 7.28
CA GLU A 286 8.40 -20.04 6.32
C GLU A 286 7.11 -20.62 5.72
N ALA A 287 5.98 -19.93 5.94
CA ALA A 287 4.68 -20.31 5.41
C ALA A 287 4.46 -19.68 4.02
N THR A 288 4.81 -18.40 3.86
CA THR A 288 4.85 -17.73 2.55
C THR A 288 5.79 -16.53 2.63
N LEU A 289 6.47 -16.24 1.52
CA LEU A 289 7.19 -15.00 1.37
C LEU A 289 6.20 -13.89 1.00
N TRP A 290 6.62 -12.63 1.18
CA TRP A 290 6.03 -11.50 0.49
C TRP A 290 4.57 -11.21 0.83
N LYS A 291 4.24 -11.33 2.13
CA LYS A 291 3.01 -10.80 2.68
C LYS A 291 3.11 -9.30 2.91
N HIS A 292 1.98 -8.61 2.91
CA HIS A 292 1.92 -7.17 2.99
C HIS A 292 1.20 -6.69 4.23
N ALA A 293 1.75 -5.64 4.84
CA ALA A 293 1.10 -4.90 5.90
C ALA A 293 1.24 -3.40 5.67
N LYS A 294 0.37 -2.63 6.30
CA LYS A 294 0.45 -1.17 6.36
C LYS A 294 1.08 -0.77 7.68
N VAL A 295 2.20 -0.07 7.66
CA VAL A 295 2.83 0.45 8.88
C VAL A 295 2.30 1.86 9.16
N ILE A 296 1.80 2.04 10.38
CA ILE A 296 1.17 3.28 10.86
C ILE A 296 1.94 3.96 12.00
N GLY A 297 3.07 3.39 12.42
CA GLY A 297 3.82 3.90 13.56
C GLY A 297 4.93 2.97 14.03
N TRP A 298 5.49 3.28 15.19
CA TRP A 298 6.52 2.49 15.86
C TRP A 298 6.53 2.80 17.36
N GLY A 299 7.22 1.96 18.13
CA GLY A 299 7.49 2.24 19.53
C GLY A 299 8.55 1.32 20.12
N GLU A 300 8.62 1.32 21.45
CA GLU A 300 9.55 0.52 22.22
C GLU A 300 8.84 0.00 23.49
N GLU A 301 8.95 -1.29 23.78
CA GLU A 301 8.47 -1.91 25.03
C GLU A 301 9.64 -2.58 25.74
N ASN A 302 9.98 -2.13 26.95
CA ASN A 302 11.07 -2.69 27.75
C ASN A 302 12.44 -2.75 27.01
N GLY A 303 12.71 -1.79 26.12
CA GLY A 303 13.92 -1.74 25.31
C GLY A 303 13.82 -2.46 23.96
N ASP A 304 12.75 -3.19 23.72
CA ASP A 304 12.49 -3.91 22.48
C ASP A 304 11.64 -3.06 21.52
N LYS A 305 12.15 -2.84 20.31
CA LYS A 305 11.57 -1.88 19.36
C LYS A 305 10.67 -2.58 18.37
N TYR A 306 9.59 -1.91 17.99
CA TYR A 306 8.62 -2.47 17.05
C TYR A 306 8.11 -1.47 16.02
N TRP A 307 7.67 -2.01 14.88
CA TRP A 307 6.77 -1.36 13.94
C TRP A 307 5.32 -1.65 14.32
N LEU A 308 4.48 -0.61 14.32
CA LEU A 308 3.04 -0.74 14.51
C LEU A 308 2.38 -0.89 13.14
N ALA A 309 1.89 -2.09 12.84
CA ALA A 309 1.37 -2.44 11.52
C ALA A 309 -0.08 -2.94 11.58
N VAL A 310 -0.76 -2.86 10.44
CA VAL A 310 -2.13 -3.32 10.20
C VAL A 310 -2.07 -4.39 9.13
N ASN A 311 -2.55 -5.60 9.47
CA ASN A 311 -2.69 -6.70 8.51
C ASN A 311 -4.07 -6.68 7.82
N THR A 312 -4.29 -7.62 6.92
CA THR A 312 -5.51 -7.72 6.09
C THR A 312 -6.45 -8.83 6.54
N TRP A 313 -6.40 -9.24 7.81
CA TRP A 313 -7.18 -10.37 8.34
C TRP A 313 -8.19 -9.87 9.36
N SER A 314 -9.45 -9.70 8.93
CA SER A 314 -10.50 -9.10 9.77
C SER A 314 -10.91 -9.96 10.96
N ASP A 315 -10.52 -11.24 10.98
CA ASP A 315 -10.69 -12.20 12.08
C ASP A 315 -9.50 -12.21 13.05
N PHE A 316 -8.41 -11.52 12.72
CA PHE A 316 -7.17 -11.57 13.51
C PHE A 316 -7.39 -11.09 14.94
N ASN A 317 -6.96 -11.90 15.91
CA ASN A 317 -6.99 -11.58 17.34
C ASN A 317 -8.31 -10.93 17.83
N GLY A 318 -9.44 -11.52 17.46
CA GLY A 318 -10.76 -11.04 17.87
C GLY A 318 -11.21 -9.78 17.13
N GLY A 319 -10.74 -9.59 15.89
CA GLY A 319 -11.09 -8.47 15.02
C GLY A 319 -10.12 -7.29 15.05
N ASN A 320 -9.02 -7.40 15.79
CA ASN A 320 -7.99 -6.38 15.85
C ASN A 320 -6.84 -6.73 14.89
N GLN A 321 -6.82 -6.09 13.73
CA GLN A 321 -5.81 -6.27 12.67
C GLN A 321 -4.40 -5.75 13.03
N ILE A 322 -4.22 -5.16 14.21
CA ILE A 322 -2.95 -4.55 14.61
C ILE A 322 -1.94 -5.63 15.04
N VAL A 323 -0.71 -5.48 14.54
CA VAL A 323 0.45 -6.30 14.89
C VAL A 323 1.60 -5.36 15.26
N LYS A 324 2.36 -5.74 16.28
CA LYS A 324 3.67 -5.12 16.56
C LYS A 324 4.75 -6.07 16.05
N PHE A 325 5.46 -5.68 14.99
CA PHE A 325 6.58 -6.47 14.48
C PHE A 325 7.89 -5.97 15.08
N GLY A 326 8.75 -6.86 15.55
CA GLY A 326 10.11 -6.49 15.93
C GLY A 326 10.85 -5.78 14.79
N ILE A 327 11.63 -4.76 15.12
CA ILE A 327 12.54 -4.16 14.14
C ILE A 327 13.62 -5.18 13.75
N ASP A 328 13.94 -5.22 12.45
CA ASP A 328 14.83 -6.16 11.76
C ASP A 328 14.34 -7.61 11.74
N ASP A 329 13.07 -7.85 12.07
CA ASP A 329 12.45 -9.18 12.08
C ASP A 329 11.56 -9.41 10.84
N ALA A 330 11.33 -10.68 10.50
CA ALA A 330 10.49 -11.14 9.39
C ALA A 330 10.75 -10.42 8.04
N CYS A 331 11.96 -9.89 7.83
CA CYS A 331 12.34 -9.08 6.66
C CYS A 331 11.50 -7.80 6.44
N ILE A 332 10.80 -7.28 7.46
CA ILE A 332 9.77 -6.23 7.31
C ILE A 332 10.30 -4.87 6.77
N GLN A 333 11.61 -4.63 6.85
CA GLN A 333 12.25 -3.40 6.36
C GLN A 333 12.95 -3.55 5.01
N GLU A 334 12.99 -4.77 4.46
CA GLU A 334 13.71 -5.02 3.21
C GLU A 334 12.92 -4.56 1.99
N TYR A 335 11.60 -4.44 2.11
CA TYR A 335 10.75 -4.07 0.99
C TYR A 335 9.68 -3.11 1.43
N VAL A 336 9.90 -1.83 1.14
CA VAL A 336 9.07 -0.74 1.65
C VAL A 336 8.66 0.17 0.50
N THR A 337 7.37 0.38 0.34
CA THR A 337 6.81 1.25 -0.70
C THR A 337 5.86 2.28 -0.11
N SER A 338 5.76 3.42 -0.79
CA SER A 338 4.73 4.41 -0.53
C SER A 338 4.39 5.13 -1.83
N GLY A 339 3.35 5.94 -1.78
CA GLY A 339 2.97 6.86 -2.84
C GLY A 339 2.27 8.07 -2.25
N HIS A 340 2.12 9.12 -3.06
CA HIS A 340 1.45 10.34 -2.64
C HIS A 340 0.39 10.74 -3.66
N ILE A 341 -0.73 11.28 -3.18
CA ILE A 341 -1.88 11.61 -4.03
C ILE A 341 -1.65 12.96 -4.71
N PHE A 342 -1.25 13.95 -3.93
CA PHE A 342 -0.84 15.28 -4.39
C PHE A 342 0.15 15.87 -3.38
N GLU A 343 1.02 16.78 -3.82
CA GLU A 343 1.86 17.55 -2.89
C GLU A 343 1.00 18.52 -2.05
N ASP A 344 1.03 18.34 -0.72
CA ASP A 344 0.48 19.33 0.20
C ASP A 344 1.26 20.64 0.05
N VAL A 345 0.54 21.74 -0.17
CA VAL A 345 1.09 23.09 0.02
C VAL A 345 1.24 23.24 1.54
N HIS A 346 2.48 23.33 2.05
CA HIS A 346 2.69 23.56 3.48
C HIS A 346 2.06 24.92 3.86
N PRO A 347 1.53 25.10 5.08
CA PRO A 347 1.08 26.44 5.52
C PRO A 347 2.21 27.49 5.51
N ASP A 348 3.46 27.03 5.61
CA ASP A 348 4.66 27.88 5.47
C ASP A 348 5.10 28.01 4.00
N ASP A 349 4.31 27.48 3.06
CA ASP A 349 4.58 27.54 1.62
C ASP A 349 4.09 28.82 0.90
N ASP A 350 3.74 29.86 1.67
CA ASP A 350 3.49 31.22 1.16
C ASP A 350 4.78 32.02 0.96
#